data_AF-A0A6N6WSN3-F1
#
_entry.id   AF-A0A6N6WSN3-F1
#
_cell.length_a   1.000
_cell.length_b   1.000
_cell.length_c   1.000
_cell.angle_alpha   90.00
_cell.angle_beta   90.00
_cell.angle_gamma   90.00
#
_symmetry.space_group_name_H-M   'P 1'
#
loop_
_entity.id
_entity.type
_entity.pdbx_description
1 polymer ?
#
loop_
_entity_poly.entity_id
_entity_poly.type
_entity_poly.pdbx_seq_one_letter_code
_entity_poly.pdbx_strand_id
1 'polypeptide(L)'
;MKNIRYIDKKDVENLIENKTSDDVIIFLSGPTSQKTPLSVLRTKDIIAVNGSAQYLLSNNIVPFIYVLTDVRFLHQRRDDFYKFSQRSRYTIVNVDVYEHASKEDKLYILQNCLVLRSFYRREKGGFIKKIKFNILRQIHKELL
;
A
#
# COMPACT_ATOMS: atom_id res chain seq x y z
N MET A 1 12.54 -7.40 18.83
CA MET A 1 12.59 -7.94 17.46
C MET A 1 13.10 -6.83 16.54
N LYS A 2 14.34 -6.92 16.04
CA LYS A 2 15.03 -5.84 15.29
C LYS A 2 15.27 -6.14 13.79
N ASN A 3 14.72 -7.22 13.23
CA ASN A 3 15.07 -7.66 11.87
C ASN A 3 13.92 -7.50 10.87
N ILE A 4 13.37 -6.29 10.73
CA ILE A 4 12.45 -5.98 9.63
C ILE A 4 13.31 -5.52 8.45
N ARG A 5 13.28 -6.24 7.32
CA ARG A 5 13.81 -5.74 6.05
C ARG A 5 12.76 -4.81 5.44
N TYR A 6 13.10 -3.54 5.33
CA TYR A 6 12.25 -2.58 4.64
C TYR A 6 12.49 -2.66 3.14
N ILE A 7 11.47 -2.27 2.36
CA ILE A 7 11.61 -2.06 0.93
C ILE A 7 12.79 -1.12 0.65
N ASP A 8 13.66 -1.51 -0.27
CA ASP A 8 14.83 -0.74 -0.68
C ASP A 8 14.78 -0.35 -2.17
N LYS A 9 15.84 0.30 -2.66
CA LYS A 9 15.93 0.77 -4.05
C LYS A 9 15.81 -0.38 -5.05
N LYS A 10 16.44 -1.54 -4.75
CA LYS A 10 16.43 -2.70 -5.64
C LYS A 10 15.04 -3.32 -5.71
N ASP A 11 14.32 -3.37 -4.59
CA ASP A 11 12.93 -3.82 -4.59
C ASP A 11 12.05 -2.90 -5.47
N VAL A 12 12.25 -1.59 -5.39
CA VAL A 12 11.52 -0.61 -6.21
C VAL A 12 11.87 -0.75 -7.69
N GLU A 13 13.15 -0.89 -8.04
CA GLU A 13 13.59 -1.14 -9.42
C GLU A 13 12.94 -2.41 -9.98
N ASN A 14 12.95 -3.50 -9.21
CA ASN A 14 12.29 -4.74 -9.60
C ASN A 14 10.77 -4.57 -9.79
N LEU A 15 10.08 -3.77 -8.95
CA LEU A 15 8.67 -3.45 -9.16
C LEU A 15 8.45 -2.67 -10.47
N ILE A 16 9.32 -1.73 -10.79
CA ILE A 16 9.24 -0.92 -12.02
C ILE A 16 9.45 -1.79 -13.27
N GLU A 17 10.46 -2.67 -13.24
CA GLU A 17 10.79 -3.59 -14.33
C GLU A 17 9.69 -4.63 -14.61
N ASN A 18 8.88 -4.97 -13.60
CA ASN A 18 7.82 -5.98 -13.71
C ASN A 18 6.43 -5.41 -14.04
N LYS A 19 6.32 -4.09 -14.26
CA LYS A 19 5.10 -3.48 -14.80
C LYS A 19 4.76 -4.08 -16.17
N THR A 20 3.48 -4.23 -16.43
CA THR A 20 2.94 -4.67 -17.72
C THR A 20 2.32 -3.53 -18.53
N SER A 21 2.22 -2.34 -17.93
CA SER A 21 1.71 -1.12 -18.55
C SER A 21 2.66 0.06 -18.33
N ASP A 22 2.66 1.01 -19.26
CA ASP A 22 3.40 2.27 -19.15
C ASP A 22 2.96 3.06 -17.92
N ASP A 23 1.65 3.11 -17.68
CA ASP A 23 1.01 3.80 -16.56
C ASP A 23 0.44 2.85 -15.52
N VAL A 24 0.18 3.38 -14.34
CA VAL A 24 -0.42 2.67 -13.20
C VAL A 24 -1.62 3.45 -12.68
N ILE A 25 -2.70 2.74 -12.33
CA ILE A 25 -3.88 3.31 -11.68
C ILE A 25 -3.80 3.05 -10.18
N ILE A 26 -3.87 4.10 -9.37
CA ILE A 26 -4.09 3.97 -7.92
C ILE A 26 -5.60 3.88 -7.67
N PHE A 27 -6.08 2.71 -7.28
CA PHE A 27 -7.49 2.42 -7.08
C PHE A 27 -7.85 2.52 -5.59
N LEU A 28 -8.79 3.40 -5.27
CA LEU A 28 -9.23 3.71 -3.90
C LEU A 28 -10.69 3.29 -3.68
N SER A 29 -11.15 3.32 -2.42
CA SER A 29 -12.46 2.80 -2.00
C SER A 29 -13.63 3.79 -2.10
N GLY A 30 -13.46 4.91 -2.80
CA GLY A 30 -14.54 5.90 -2.96
C GLY A 30 -15.68 5.37 -3.84
N PRO A 31 -16.95 5.78 -3.64
CA PRO A 31 -18.07 5.32 -4.47
C PRO A 31 -17.89 5.58 -5.97
N THR A 32 -17.16 6.63 -6.32
CA THR A 32 -16.85 6.98 -7.72
C THR A 32 -15.88 6.02 -8.39
N SER A 33 -15.03 5.30 -7.65
CA SER A 33 -14.08 4.35 -8.24
C SER A 33 -14.78 3.15 -8.89
N GLN A 34 -15.96 2.78 -8.39
CA GLN A 34 -16.79 1.72 -8.98
C GLN A 34 -17.41 2.14 -10.32
N LYS A 35 -17.41 3.44 -10.64
CA LYS A 35 -17.86 3.96 -11.94
C LYS A 35 -16.74 3.95 -12.99
N THR A 36 -15.50 3.62 -12.61
CA THR A 36 -14.40 3.52 -13.57
C THR A 36 -14.67 2.35 -14.53
N PRO A 37 -14.60 2.56 -15.85
CA PRO A 37 -14.84 1.50 -16.82
C PRO A 37 -13.89 0.31 -16.61
N LEU A 38 -14.45 -0.91 -16.53
CA LEU A 38 -13.65 -2.13 -16.36
C LEU A 38 -12.67 -2.35 -17.51
N SER A 39 -12.99 -1.88 -18.71
CA SER A 39 -12.09 -1.91 -19.87
C SER A 39 -10.79 -1.15 -19.62
N VAL A 40 -10.84 -0.01 -18.92
CA VAL A 40 -9.65 0.77 -18.55
C VAL A 40 -8.88 0.07 -17.45
N LEU A 41 -9.56 -0.49 -16.44
CA LEU A 41 -8.92 -1.20 -15.34
C LEU A 41 -8.23 -2.50 -15.81
N ARG A 42 -8.71 -3.14 -16.88
CA ARG A 42 -8.11 -4.37 -17.41
C ARG A 42 -6.85 -4.16 -18.24
N THR A 43 -6.58 -2.94 -18.70
CA THR A 43 -5.45 -2.64 -19.58
C THR A 43 -4.28 -1.96 -18.87
N LYS A 44 -4.40 -1.71 -17.57
CA LYS A 44 -3.41 -0.99 -16.76
C LYS A 44 -3.03 -1.80 -15.52
N ASP A 45 -1.79 -1.64 -15.08
CA ASP A 45 -1.40 -2.12 -13.74
C ASP A 45 -2.14 -1.31 -12.67
N ILE A 46 -2.62 -1.99 -11.63
CA ILE A 46 -3.41 -1.34 -10.57
C ILE A 46 -2.74 -1.49 -9.22
N ILE A 47 -2.62 -0.36 -8.50
CA ILE A 47 -2.30 -0.32 -7.07
C ILE A 47 -3.60 -0.21 -6.29
N ALA A 48 -4.00 -1.28 -5.61
CA ALA A 48 -5.19 -1.31 -4.77
C ALA A 48 -4.83 -1.03 -3.31
N VAL A 49 -5.64 -0.23 -2.61
CA VAL A 49 -5.39 0.14 -1.21
C VAL A 49 -6.47 -0.40 -0.27
N ASN A 50 -6.08 -1.11 0.78
CA ASN A 50 -6.97 -1.70 1.80
C ASN A 50 -8.16 -2.45 1.15
N GLY A 51 -9.39 -2.16 1.57
CA GLY A 51 -10.60 -2.83 1.07
C GLY A 51 -10.93 -2.62 -0.41
N SER A 52 -10.29 -1.69 -1.11
CA SER A 52 -10.58 -1.44 -2.54
C SER A 52 -10.23 -2.63 -3.45
N ALA A 53 -9.29 -3.48 -3.01
CA ALA A 53 -8.90 -4.70 -3.72
C ALA A 53 -10.07 -5.66 -3.94
N GLN A 54 -11.06 -5.67 -3.04
CA GLN A 54 -12.24 -6.54 -3.17
C GLN A 54 -13.00 -6.28 -4.47
N TYR A 55 -13.16 -5.01 -4.87
CA TYR A 55 -13.89 -4.67 -6.09
C TYR A 55 -13.17 -5.20 -7.33
N LEU A 56 -11.85 -5.05 -7.39
CA LEU A 56 -11.02 -5.51 -8.50
C LEU A 56 -11.07 -7.03 -8.61
N LEU A 57 -10.87 -7.74 -7.49
CA LEU A 57 -10.88 -9.20 -7.46
C LEU A 57 -12.25 -9.80 -7.77
N SER A 58 -13.34 -9.13 -7.37
CA SER A 58 -14.71 -9.52 -7.76
C SER A 58 -14.97 -9.37 -9.26
N ASN A 59 -14.23 -8.50 -9.95
CA ASN A 59 -14.31 -8.29 -11.40
C ASN A 59 -13.23 -9.03 -12.19
N ASN A 60 -12.54 -9.98 -11.55
CA ASN A 60 -11.42 -10.75 -12.09
C ASN A 60 -10.24 -9.88 -12.57
N ILE A 61 -10.00 -8.79 -11.86
CA ILE A 61 -8.85 -7.91 -12.09
C ILE A 61 -7.87 -8.13 -10.96
N VAL A 62 -6.68 -8.63 -11.31
CA VAL A 62 -5.59 -8.90 -10.37
C VAL A 62 -4.86 -7.59 -10.08
N PRO A 63 -4.81 -7.09 -8.83
CA PRO A 63 -3.99 -5.93 -8.50
C PRO A 63 -2.52 -6.24 -8.79
N PHE A 64 -1.85 -5.28 -9.43
CA PHE A 64 -0.41 -5.32 -9.59
C PHE A 64 0.25 -5.19 -8.21
N ILE A 65 -0.17 -4.21 -7.41
CA ILE A 65 0.24 -4.07 -6.02
C ILE A 65 -1.00 -3.95 -5.15
N TYR A 66 -1.06 -4.73 -4.08
CA TYR A 66 -1.97 -4.48 -2.97
C TYR A 66 -1.22 -3.80 -1.82
N VAL A 67 -1.74 -2.67 -1.35
CA VAL A 67 -1.15 -1.91 -0.24
C VAL A 67 -2.08 -1.94 0.97
N LEU A 68 -1.59 -2.48 2.09
CA LEU A 68 -2.27 -2.44 3.37
C LEU A 68 -1.66 -1.37 4.28
N THR A 69 -2.45 -0.37 4.64
CA THR A 69 -2.02 0.78 5.46
C THR A 69 -2.86 1.01 6.72
N ASP A 70 -4.07 0.43 6.81
CA ASP A 70 -4.94 0.60 7.98
C ASP A 70 -4.82 -0.59 8.94
N VAL A 71 -4.29 -0.33 10.14
CA VAL A 71 -4.17 -1.32 11.23
C VAL A 71 -5.52 -1.97 11.55
N ARG A 72 -6.60 -1.17 11.54
CA ARG A 72 -7.94 -1.66 11.87
C ARG A 72 -8.45 -2.62 10.81
N PHE A 73 -8.04 -2.43 9.55
CA PHE A 73 -8.39 -3.35 8.48
C PHE A 73 -7.81 -4.73 8.76
N LEU A 74 -6.54 -4.84 9.15
CA LEU A 74 -5.95 -6.14 9.49
C LEU A 74 -6.69 -6.83 10.64
N HIS A 75 -7.06 -6.08 11.68
CA HIS A 75 -7.78 -6.64 12.83
C HIS A 75 -9.22 -7.09 12.51
N GLN A 76 -9.95 -6.29 11.73
CA GLN A 76 -11.39 -6.52 11.49
C GLN A 76 -11.65 -7.37 10.24
N ARG A 77 -10.70 -7.40 9.31
CA ARG A 77 -10.84 -7.97 7.96
C ARG A 77 -9.60 -8.79 7.62
N ARG A 78 -9.14 -9.58 8.60
CA ARG A 78 -7.92 -10.39 8.50
C ARG A 78 -7.95 -11.33 7.28
N ASP A 79 -9.03 -12.09 7.11
CA ASP A 79 -9.15 -13.05 6.02
C ASP A 79 -9.14 -12.36 4.64
N ASP A 80 -9.73 -11.17 4.56
CA ASP A 80 -9.65 -10.34 3.37
C ASP A 80 -8.21 -9.91 3.09
N PHE A 81 -7.43 -9.54 4.10
CA PHE A 81 -6.00 -9.25 3.91
C PHE A 81 -5.26 -10.45 3.29
N TYR A 82 -5.44 -11.66 3.83
CA TYR A 82 -4.81 -12.86 3.27
C TYR A 82 -5.23 -13.10 1.82
N LYS A 83 -6.54 -13.07 1.56
CA LYS A 83 -7.10 -13.24 0.21
C LYS A 83 -6.56 -12.21 -0.76
N PHE A 84 -6.49 -10.94 -0.37
CA PHE A 84 -6.03 -9.86 -1.25
C PHE A 84 -4.54 -9.97 -1.48
N SER A 85 -3.76 -10.31 -0.45
CA SER A 85 -2.32 -10.51 -0.55
C SER A 85 -1.99 -11.67 -1.50
N GLN A 86 -2.62 -12.83 -1.32
CA GLN A 86 -2.40 -14.03 -2.15
C GLN A 86 -2.84 -13.86 -3.60
N ARG A 87 -3.81 -12.98 -3.87
CA ARG A 87 -4.36 -12.74 -5.20
C ARG A 87 -3.85 -11.45 -5.87
N SER A 88 -2.80 -10.84 -5.32
CA SER A 88 -2.12 -9.69 -5.91
C SER A 88 -0.70 -10.08 -6.30
N ARG A 89 -0.13 -9.45 -7.35
CA ARG A 89 1.24 -9.80 -7.78
C ARG A 89 2.28 -9.42 -6.72
N TYR A 90 2.09 -8.27 -6.09
CA TYR A 90 2.90 -7.82 -4.96
C TYR A 90 2.01 -7.33 -3.83
N THR A 91 2.48 -7.48 -2.59
CA THR A 91 1.85 -6.91 -1.40
C THR A 91 2.83 -6.01 -0.67
N ILE A 92 2.42 -4.77 -0.38
CA ILE A 92 3.16 -3.82 0.43
C ILE A 92 2.38 -3.55 1.71
N VAL A 93 3.03 -3.68 2.86
CA VAL A 93 2.43 -3.44 4.18
C VAL A 93 3.15 -2.29 4.85
N ASN A 94 2.40 -1.30 5.33
CA ASN A 94 2.98 -0.22 6.13
C ASN A 94 3.53 -0.75 7.46
N VAL A 95 4.65 -0.20 7.93
CA VAL A 95 5.29 -0.63 9.18
C VAL A 95 4.37 -0.55 10.40
N ASP A 96 3.47 0.44 10.48
CA ASP A 96 2.56 0.57 11.61
C ASP A 96 1.56 -0.61 11.63
N VAL A 97 1.12 -1.10 10.46
CA VAL A 97 0.32 -2.34 10.36
C VAL A 97 1.13 -3.53 10.85
N TYR A 98 2.36 -3.69 10.37
CA TYR A 98 3.24 -4.78 10.80
C TYR A 98 3.47 -4.76 12.32
N GLU A 99 3.77 -3.59 12.91
CA GLU A 99 4.08 -3.47 14.34
C GLU A 99 2.91 -3.89 15.24
N HIS A 100 1.68 -3.59 14.83
CA HIS A 100 0.45 -3.92 15.55
C HIS A 100 -0.13 -5.29 15.20
N ALA A 101 0.44 -5.98 14.21
CA ALA A 101 -0.03 -7.30 13.79
C ALA A 101 0.29 -8.39 14.84
N SER A 102 -0.50 -9.47 14.82
CA SER A 102 -0.25 -10.66 15.64
C SER A 102 1.09 -11.33 15.27
N LYS A 103 1.58 -12.27 16.08
CA LYS A 103 2.82 -13.00 15.76
C LYS A 103 2.71 -13.76 14.43
N GLU A 104 1.56 -14.38 14.20
CA GLU A 104 1.26 -15.13 12.97
C GLU A 104 1.25 -14.21 11.75
N ASP A 105 0.57 -13.07 11.86
CA ASP A 105 0.48 -12.08 10.78
C ASP A 105 1.85 -11.48 10.48
N LYS A 106 2.68 -11.22 11.51
CA LYS A 106 4.06 -10.75 11.32
C LYS A 106 4.89 -11.74 10.52
N LEU A 107 4.79 -13.04 10.83
CA LEU A 107 5.51 -14.07 10.08
C LEU A 107 5.05 -14.11 8.62
N TYR A 108 3.73 -14.08 8.39
CA TYR A 108 3.18 -14.04 7.04
C TYR A 108 3.67 -12.81 6.25
N ILE A 109 3.61 -11.61 6.86
CA ILE A 109 4.05 -10.36 6.23
C ILE A 109 5.54 -10.43 5.85
N LEU A 110 6.40 -10.93 6.73
CA LEU A 110 7.84 -11.04 6.44
C LEU A 110 8.17 -12.04 5.34
N GLN A 111 7.35 -13.08 5.17
CA GLN A 111 7.55 -14.12 4.16
C GLN A 111 6.97 -13.74 2.79
N ASN A 112 5.87 -12.97 2.77
CA ASN A 112 5.06 -12.79 1.56
C ASN A 112 4.90 -11.33 1.12
N CYS A 113 5.38 -10.37 1.90
CA CYS A 113 5.12 -8.95 1.64
C CYS A 113 6.39 -8.09 1.75
N LEU A 114 6.36 -6.93 1.11
CA LEU A 114 7.34 -5.87 1.32
C LEU A 114 6.87 -4.95 2.45
N VAL A 115 7.76 -4.59 3.38
CA VAL A 115 7.41 -3.67 4.47
C VAL A 115 7.86 -2.26 4.11
N LEU A 116 6.90 -1.34 4.01
CA LEU A 116 7.17 0.07 3.75
C LEU A 116 7.42 0.79 5.07
N ARG A 117 8.59 1.44 5.16
CA ARG A 117 8.91 2.31 6.30
C ARG A 117 7.98 3.53 6.29
N SER A 118 7.40 3.86 7.44
CA SER A 118 6.69 5.14 7.60
C SER A 118 7.71 6.28 7.53
N PHE A 119 7.69 7.06 6.45
CA PHE A 119 8.41 8.35 6.38
C PHE A 119 7.89 9.35 7.41
N TYR A 120 6.64 9.18 7.84
CA TYR A 120 5.98 10.03 8.81
C TYR A 120 4.89 9.26 9.54
N ARG A 121 4.98 9.10 10.87
CA ARG A 121 3.87 8.57 11.68
C ARG A 121 2.81 9.66 11.82
N ARG A 122 1.59 9.36 11.37
CA ARG A 122 0.48 10.32 11.27
C ARG A 122 0.10 10.91 12.63
N GLU A 123 0.69 12.05 13.01
CA GLU A 123 0.02 12.96 13.96
C GLU A 123 -1.18 13.58 13.23
N LYS A 124 -2.36 13.65 13.86
CA LYS A 124 -3.48 14.40 13.26
C LYS A 124 -3.03 15.83 12.95
N GLY A 125 -3.47 16.39 11.82
CA GLY A 125 -3.07 17.73 11.39
C GLY A 125 -3.43 18.80 12.44
N GLY A 126 -2.65 19.87 12.49
CA GLY A 126 -2.83 20.99 13.42
C GLY A 126 -1.97 22.18 13.01
N PHE A 127 -2.29 23.37 13.55
CA PHE A 127 -1.62 24.63 13.19
C PHE A 127 -0.09 24.55 13.34
N ILE A 128 0.38 24.00 14.47
CA ILE A 128 1.82 23.81 14.78
C ILE A 128 2.53 22.97 13.71
N LYS A 129 1.83 21.98 13.18
CA LYS A 129 2.41 21.04 12.22
C LYS A 129 2.48 21.61 10.81
N LYS A 130 1.57 22.51 10.43
CA LYS A 130 1.70 23.28 9.18
C LYS A 130 2.96 24.15 9.20
N ILE A 131 3.27 24.75 10.34
CA ILE A 131 4.51 25.52 10.54
C ILE A 131 5.73 24.60 10.40
N LYS A 132 5.74 23.45 11.10
CA LYS A 132 6.83 22.47 11.00
C LYS A 132 7.06 21.97 9.57
N PHE A 133 5.99 21.68 8.82
CA PHE A 133 6.09 21.27 7.43
C PHE A 133 6.64 22.36 6.52
N ASN A 134 6.26 23.63 6.72
CA ASN A 134 6.81 24.73 5.94
C ASN A 134 8.33 24.89 6.18
N ILE A 135 8.78 24.73 7.42
CA ILE A 135 10.21 24.76 7.77
C ILE A 135 10.94 23.59 7.10
N LEU A 136 10.42 22.37 7.23
CA LEU A 136 11.03 21.18 6.62
C LEU A 136 11.06 21.26 5.08
N ARG A 137 10.01 21.78 4.45
CA ARG A 137 9.97 22.08 3.01
C ARG A 137 11.07 23.04 2.59
N GLN A 138 11.35 24.04 3.42
CA GLN A 138 12.36 25.06 3.12
C GLN A 138 13.80 24.53 3.28
N ILE A 139 14.00 23.58 4.19
CA ILE A 139 15.28 22.90 4.43
C ILE A 139 15.54 21.82 3.36
N HIS A 140 14.50 21.07 2.98
CA HIS A 140 14.59 19.93 2.07
C HIS A 140 13.97 20.25 0.71
N LYS A 141 14.41 21.34 0.07
CA LYS A 141 13.88 21.75 -1.24
C LYS A 141 14.03 20.68 -2.34
N GLU A 142 15.00 19.78 -2.18
CA GLU A 142 15.28 18.72 -3.17
C GLU A 142 14.44 17.45 -2.96
N LEU A 143 13.62 17.38 -1.90
CA LEU A 143 12.76 16.23 -1.60
C LEU A 143 11.32 16.39 -2.12
N LEU A 144 11.01 17.49 -2.83
CA LEU A 144 9.72 17.76 -3.47
C LEU A 144 9.90 18.26 -4.90
#